data_AF-A0A645HM35-F1
#
_entry.id   AF-A0A645HM35-F1
#
_cell.length_a   1.000
_cell.length_b   1.000
_cell.length_c   1.000
_cell.angle_alpha   90.00
_cell.angle_beta   90.00
_cell.angle_gamma   90.00
#
_symmetry.space_group_name_H-M   'P 1'
#
loop_
_entity.id
_entity.type
_entity.pdbx_description
1 polymer ?
#
loop_
_entity_poly.entity_id
_entity_poly.type
_entity_poly.pdbx_seq_one_letter_code
_entity_poly.pdbx_strand_id
1 'polypeptide(L)'
;MSVNRIQSDPSVVQAVPSISFVAAPVSEGDLCGTIDYSINGSALFTAELVAAESIDTQSSELSVSTVATPAPEVNPPEQKGWFSSLPGWLPYVLGALVLAAAGAVVYFTVIRKYIKARKRRSR
;
A
#
# COMPACT_ATOMS: atom_id res chain seq x y z
N MET A 1 -23.10 4.83 -63.92
CA MET A 1 -23.22 3.93 -62.76
C MET A 1 -22.03 4.20 -61.86
N SER A 2 -22.21 4.97 -60.79
CA SER A 2 -21.15 5.29 -59.84
C SER A 2 -20.88 4.06 -58.99
N VAL A 3 -19.64 3.58 -59.04
CA VAL A 3 -19.18 2.47 -58.21
C VAL A 3 -19.09 2.98 -56.78
N ASN A 4 -19.94 2.46 -55.90
CA ASN A 4 -19.93 2.78 -54.48
C ASN A 4 -18.58 2.31 -53.91
N ARG A 5 -17.73 3.27 -53.56
CA ARG A 5 -16.41 3.01 -53.00
C ARG A 5 -16.62 2.44 -51.60
N ILE A 6 -16.32 1.15 -51.42
CA ILE A 6 -16.27 0.53 -50.09
C ILE A 6 -15.14 1.25 -49.34
N GLN A 7 -15.49 2.21 -48.49
CA GLN A 7 -14.57 2.83 -47.55
C GLN A 7 -14.35 1.85 -46.40
N SER A 8 -13.19 1.20 -46.41
CA SER A 8 -12.68 0.47 -45.26
C SER A 8 -12.06 1.48 -44.29
N ASP A 9 -12.89 2.21 -43.55
CA ASP A 9 -12.38 3.01 -42.45
C ASP A 9 -11.90 2.05 -41.35
N PRO A 10 -10.60 2.04 -41.00
CA PRO A 10 -10.11 1.19 -39.93
C PRO A 10 -10.71 1.69 -38.61
N SER A 11 -11.73 0.99 -38.13
CA SER A 11 -12.30 1.26 -36.82
C SER A 11 -11.35 0.72 -35.76
N VAL A 12 -10.84 1.61 -34.91
CA VAL A 12 -9.95 1.23 -33.81
C VAL A 12 -10.78 0.50 -32.75
N VAL A 13 -10.50 -0.79 -32.55
CA VAL A 13 -11.08 -1.56 -31.45
C VAL A 13 -10.39 -1.14 -30.15
N GLN A 14 -11.17 -0.63 -29.20
CA GLN A 14 -10.67 -0.27 -27.88
C GLN A 14 -10.97 -1.44 -26.92
N ALA A 15 -9.94 -1.90 -26.23
CA ALA A 15 -10.06 -2.91 -25.18
C ALA A 15 -9.81 -2.22 -23.82
N VAL A 16 -10.82 -2.23 -22.96
CA VAL A 16 -10.73 -1.65 -21.61
C VAL A 16 -10.75 -2.78 -20.58
N PRO A 17 -9.61 -3.07 -19.92
CA PRO A 17 -9.56 -4.09 -18.87
C PRO A 17 -10.16 -3.55 -17.56
N SER A 18 -10.93 -4.41 -16.89
CA SER A 18 -11.47 -4.20 -15.55
C SER A 18 -10.96 -5.33 -14.65
N ILE A 19 -9.95 -5.02 -13.84
CA ILE A 19 -9.28 -6.00 -12.97
C ILE A 19 -10.01 -6.02 -11.62
N SER A 20 -10.58 -7.17 -11.25
CA SER A 20 -11.05 -7.42 -9.88
C SER A 20 -9.85 -7.76 -8.99
N PHE A 21 -9.87 -7.36 -7.72
CA PHE A 21 -8.75 -7.55 -6.79
C PHE A 21 -8.18 -8.98 -6.84
N VAL A 22 -6.90 -9.11 -7.23
CA VAL A 22 -6.17 -10.38 -7.29
C VAL A 22 -5.09 -10.38 -6.21
N ALA A 23 -5.12 -11.37 -5.32
CA ALA A 23 -4.08 -11.61 -4.33
C ALA A 23 -3.49 -13.00 -4.53
N ALA A 24 -2.17 -13.15 -4.34
CA ALA A 24 -1.52 -14.45 -4.38
C ALA A 24 -2.05 -15.37 -3.27
N PRO A 25 -2.10 -16.70 -3.48
CA PRO A 25 -1.70 -17.43 -4.69
C PRO A 25 -2.73 -17.32 -5.83
N VAL A 26 -2.24 -17.26 -7.07
CA VAL A 26 -3.06 -17.25 -8.30
C VAL A 26 -2.61 -18.41 -9.18
N SER A 27 -3.55 -19.21 -9.67
CA SER A 27 -3.30 -20.30 -10.61
C SER A 27 -3.47 -19.83 -12.05
N GLU A 28 -2.76 -20.45 -12.99
CA GLU A 28 -3.02 -20.25 -14.41
C GLU A 28 -4.48 -20.60 -14.72
N GLY A 29 -5.17 -19.70 -15.42
CA GLY A 29 -6.59 -19.84 -15.74
C GLY A 29 -7.55 -19.26 -14.68
N ASP A 30 -7.07 -18.77 -13.55
CA ASP A 30 -7.93 -18.12 -12.55
C ASP A 30 -8.53 -16.82 -13.11
N LEU A 31 -9.81 -16.58 -12.81
CA LEU A 31 -10.52 -15.38 -13.25
C LEU A 31 -10.03 -14.13 -12.50
N CYS A 32 -9.41 -13.22 -13.23
CA CYS A 32 -8.83 -11.97 -12.73
C CYS A 32 -9.71 -10.73 -13.00
N GLY A 33 -10.71 -10.85 -13.87
CA GLY A 33 -11.62 -9.77 -14.21
C GLY A 33 -12.25 -9.93 -15.58
N THR A 34 -12.56 -8.82 -16.23
CA THR A 34 -13.16 -8.79 -17.58
C THR A 34 -12.50 -7.74 -18.47
N ILE A 35 -12.59 -7.93 -19.79
CA ILE A 35 -12.19 -6.96 -20.81
C ILE A 35 -13.42 -6.61 -21.65
N ASP A 36 -13.71 -5.31 -21.77
CA ASP A 36 -14.74 -4.82 -22.67
C ASP A 36 -14.12 -4.39 -24.00
N TYR A 37 -14.58 -5.00 -25.10
CA TYR A 37 -14.22 -4.60 -26.45
C TYR A 37 -15.27 -3.64 -27.00
N SER A 38 -14.84 -2.48 -27.49
CA SER A 38 -15.74 -1.48 -28.06
C SER A 38 -15.20 -0.93 -29.38
N ILE A 39 -16.13 -0.52 -30.26
CA ILE A 39 -15.83 0.26 -31.46
C ILE A 39 -16.58 1.58 -31.34
N ASN A 40 -15.86 2.70 -31.48
CA ASN A 40 -16.44 4.05 -31.42
C ASN A 40 -17.31 4.28 -30.15
N GLY A 41 -16.91 3.69 -29.02
CA GLY A 41 -17.63 3.78 -27.74
C GLY A 41 -18.86 2.86 -27.61
N SER A 42 -19.21 2.09 -28.64
CA SER A 42 -20.23 1.04 -28.55
C SER A 42 -19.58 -0.28 -28.14
N ALA A 43 -20.01 -0.84 -27.01
CA ALA A 43 -19.58 -2.17 -26.59
C ALA A 43 -20.00 -3.23 -27.63
N LEU A 44 -19.06 -4.09 -28.00
CA LEU A 44 -19.27 -5.23 -28.89
C LEU A 44 -19.54 -6.49 -28.09
N PHE A 45 -18.60 -6.82 -27.21
CA PHE A 45 -18.67 -7.98 -26.33
C PHE A 45 -17.67 -7.82 -25.18
N THR A 46 -17.94 -8.56 -24.11
CA THR A 46 -17.10 -8.65 -22.92
C THR A 46 -16.46 -10.03 -22.89
N ALA A 47 -15.17 -10.09 -22.57
CA ALA A 47 -14.43 -11.33 -22.37
C ALA A 47 -13.94 -11.45 -20.93
N GLU A 48 -13.77 -12.67 -20.45
CA GLU A 48 -13.16 -12.95 -19.16
C GLU A 48 -11.63 -12.78 -19.25
N LEU A 49 -11.05 -12.08 -18.28
CA LEU A 49 -9.61 -11.94 -18.13
C LEU A 49 -9.14 -13.02 -17.17
N VAL A 50 -8.28 -13.92 -17.65
CA VAL A 50 -7.71 -15.01 -16.85
C VAL A 50 -6.24 -14.78 -16.57
N ALA A 51 -5.74 -15.34 -15.46
CA ALA A 51 -4.32 -15.36 -15.14
C ALA A 51 -3.55 -16.18 -16.18
N ALA A 52 -2.57 -15.56 -16.82
CA ALA A 52 -1.73 -16.21 -17.83
C ALA A 52 -0.61 -17.09 -17.23
N GLU A 53 -0.27 -16.86 -15.95
CA GLU A 53 0.79 -17.58 -15.26
C GLU A 53 0.40 -17.78 -13.80
N SER A 54 0.79 -18.92 -13.23
CA SER A 54 0.61 -19.18 -11.80
C SER A 54 1.62 -18.39 -10.98
N ILE A 55 1.14 -17.61 -10.01
CA ILE A 55 1.98 -16.89 -9.05
C ILE A 55 1.76 -17.54 -7.70
N ASP A 56 2.73 -18.34 -7.28
CA ASP A 56 2.76 -18.89 -5.93
C ASP A 56 3.45 -17.92 -4.95
N THR A 57 3.05 -17.98 -3.69
CA THR A 57 3.60 -17.16 -2.61
C THR A 57 5.05 -17.50 -2.26
N GLN A 58 5.62 -18.57 -2.84
CA GLN A 58 6.95 -19.10 -2.51
C GLN A 58 8.13 -18.59 -3.35
N SER A 59 7.93 -17.63 -4.27
CA SER A 59 9.03 -17.15 -5.12
C SER A 59 9.92 -16.12 -4.42
N SER A 60 10.78 -16.59 -3.51
CA SER A 60 12.03 -15.89 -3.14
C SER A 60 13.09 -16.77 -2.46
N GLU A 61 12.97 -18.10 -2.45
CA GLU A 61 14.02 -18.94 -1.86
C GLU A 61 14.61 -19.92 -2.88
N LEU A 62 15.92 -19.70 -3.12
CA LEU A 62 16.93 -20.69 -3.47
C LEU A 62 17.08 -21.05 -4.97
N SER A 63 17.78 -20.16 -5.68
CA SER A 63 18.74 -20.56 -6.72
C SER A 63 20.14 -20.10 -6.31
N VAL A 64 20.69 -20.69 -5.25
CA VAL A 64 22.11 -20.51 -4.89
C VAL A 64 22.88 -21.73 -5.37
N SER A 65 23.54 -21.55 -6.52
CA SER A 65 24.56 -22.46 -7.03
C SER A 65 25.62 -22.68 -5.95
N THR A 66 25.76 -23.93 -5.48
CA THR A 66 26.74 -24.36 -4.49
C THR A 66 28.15 -24.30 -5.06
N VAL A 67 28.79 -23.12 -4.96
CA VAL A 67 30.24 -23.00 -4.99
C VAL A 67 30.68 -22.75 -3.55
N ALA A 68 31.34 -23.76 -2.97
CA ALA A 68 31.87 -23.74 -1.62
C ALA A 68 32.74 -22.50 -1.38
N THR A 69 32.25 -21.56 -0.57
CA THR A 69 33.00 -20.40 -0.07
C THR A 69 32.66 -20.27 1.41
N PRO A 70 33.66 -20.15 2.31
CA PRO A 70 33.48 -20.40 3.74
C PRO A 70 32.51 -19.40 4.39
N ALA A 71 31.75 -19.93 5.34
CA ALA A 71 30.61 -19.30 6.00
C ALA A 71 30.89 -17.87 6.50
N PRO A 72 30.09 -16.87 6.09
CA PRO A 72 29.97 -15.64 6.84
C PRO A 72 29.01 -15.88 8.02
N GLU A 73 29.48 -15.51 9.21
CA GLU A 73 28.75 -15.47 10.47
C GLU A 73 27.40 -14.75 10.28
N VAL A 74 26.31 -15.51 10.40
CA VAL A 74 24.94 -15.04 10.24
C VAL A 74 24.57 -14.19 11.45
N ASN A 75 24.78 -12.87 11.35
CA ASN A 75 24.11 -11.93 12.22
C ASN A 75 22.61 -11.90 11.82
N PRO A 76 21.68 -12.07 12.78
CA PRO A 76 20.24 -12.08 12.49
C PRO A 76 19.83 -10.75 11.84
N PRO A 77 18.87 -10.76 10.89
CA PRO A 77 18.47 -9.56 10.20
C PRO A 77 17.96 -8.55 11.23
N GLU A 78 18.58 -7.37 11.26
CA GLU A 78 18.03 -6.22 11.96
C GLU A 78 16.62 -6.01 11.42
N GLN A 79 15.64 -6.39 12.24
CA GLN A 79 14.24 -6.17 12.02
C GLN A 79 14.04 -4.66 12.01
N LYS A 80 14.19 -4.05 10.83
CA LYS A 80 14.00 -2.63 10.60
C LYS A 80 12.51 -2.36 10.74
N GLY A 81 12.08 -2.21 11.99
CA GLY A 81 10.68 -1.98 12.33
C GLY A 81 10.15 -0.82 11.52
N TRP A 82 8.86 -0.85 11.19
CA TRP A 82 8.15 0.24 10.51
C TRP A 82 8.31 1.61 11.21
N PHE A 83 8.83 1.67 12.43
CA PHE A 83 9.33 2.88 13.08
C PHE A 83 10.44 3.60 12.30
N SER A 84 11.18 2.90 11.45
CA SER A 84 12.28 3.45 10.62
C SER A 84 11.79 4.14 9.35
N SER A 85 10.53 3.96 8.94
CA SER A 85 9.95 4.66 7.79
C SER A 85 9.37 6.03 8.18
N LEU A 86 9.25 6.30 9.49
CA LEU A 86 8.83 7.61 9.98
C LEU A 86 10.04 8.55 9.90
N PRO A 87 9.83 9.80 9.45
CA PRO A 87 10.95 10.70 9.27
C PRO A 87 11.62 10.96 10.62
N GLY A 88 12.96 10.90 10.66
CA GLY A 88 13.74 10.74 11.90
C GLY A 88 13.53 11.81 12.99
N TRP A 89 12.85 12.91 12.68
CA TRP A 89 12.45 13.97 13.61
C TRP A 89 11.17 13.66 14.40
N LEU A 90 10.33 12.75 13.91
CA LEU A 90 9.03 12.41 14.51
C LEU A 90 9.12 11.87 15.95
N PRO A 91 10.01 10.92 16.31
CA PRO A 91 10.10 10.44 17.69
C PRO A 91 10.54 11.55 18.65
N TYR A 92 11.37 12.50 18.21
CA TYR A 92 11.78 13.65 19.02
C TYR A 92 10.62 14.62 19.25
N VAL A 93 9.81 14.89 18.21
CA VAL A 93 8.62 15.76 18.34
C VAL A 93 7.60 15.13 19.28
N LEU A 94 7.34 13.83 19.12
CA LEU A 94 6.39 13.11 19.97
C LEU A 94 6.87 13.06 21.43
N GLY A 95 8.17 12.78 21.64
CA GLY A 95 8.77 12.80 22.97
C GLY A 95 8.72 14.18 23.63
N ALA A 96 9.03 15.24 22.89
CA ALA A 96 8.94 16.62 23.38
C ALA A 96 7.49 17.02 23.72
N LEU A 97 6.52 16.62 22.89
CA LEU A 97 5.10 16.88 23.13
C LEU A 97 4.60 16.20 24.42
N VAL A 98 4.97 14.93 24.63
CA VAL A 98 4.61 14.19 25.85
C VAL A 98 5.24 14.84 27.09
N LEU A 99 6.50 15.24 27.01
CA LEU A 99 7.19 15.92 28.12
C LEU A 99 6.52 17.27 28.45
N ALA A 100 6.16 18.06 27.43
CA ALA A 100 5.48 19.33 27.60
C ALA A 100 4.07 19.16 28.20
N ALA A 101 3.32 18.15 27.75
CA ALA A 101 2.00 17.83 28.29
C ALA A 101 2.06 17.40 29.77
N ALA A 102 3.03 16.56 30.13
CA ALA A 102 3.26 16.16 31.52
C ALA A 102 3.59 17.38 32.41
N GLY A 103 4.46 18.27 31.94
CA GLY A 103 4.79 19.51 32.63
C GLY A 103 3.59 20.42 32.84
N ALA A 104 2.74 20.58 31.81
CA ALA A 104 1.53 21.41 31.89
C ALA A 104 0.51 20.86 32.89
N VAL A 105 0.34 19.53 32.97
CA VAL A 105 -0.56 18.90 33.95
C VAL A 105 -0.07 19.10 35.38
N VAL A 106 1.23 18.93 35.64
CA VAL A 106 1.82 19.18 36.95
C VAL A 106 1.67 20.66 37.34
N TYR A 107 1.98 21.57 36.42
CA TYR A 107 1.82 23.01 36.63
C TYR A 107 0.35 23.38 36.96
N PHE A 108 -0.59 22.87 36.18
CA PHE A 108 -2.01 23.15 36.37
C PHE A 108 -2.57 22.56 37.68
N THR A 109 -2.14 21.36 38.07
CA THR A 109 -2.58 20.73 39.33
C THR A 109 -2.04 21.46 40.55
N VAL A 110 -0.77 21.91 40.52
CA VAL A 110 -0.17 22.71 41.59
C VAL A 110 -0.84 24.08 41.71
N ILE A 111 -1.06 24.78 40.60
CA ILE A 111 -1.74 26.09 40.62
C ILE A 111 -3.18 25.98 41.08
N ARG A 112 -3.95 25.00 40.59
CA ARG A 112 -5.31 24.75 41.09
C ARG A 112 -5.31 24.51 42.59
N LYS A 113 -4.35 23.75 43.12
CA LYS A 113 -4.22 23.49 44.55
C LYS A 113 -3.89 24.78 45.32
N TYR A 114 -2.99 25.60 44.80
CA TYR A 114 -2.60 26.86 45.43
C TYR A 114 -3.74 27.89 45.44
N ILE A 115 -4.46 28.05 44.33
CA ILE A 115 -5.63 28.92 44.22
C ILE A 115 -6.74 28.44 45.18
N LYS A 116 -7.00 27.13 45.23
CA LYS A 116 -8.01 26.56 46.12
C LYS A 116 -7.65 26.73 47.60
N ALA A 117 -6.36 26.62 47.95
CA ALA A 117 -5.87 26.88 49.30
C ALA A 117 -5.97 28.36 49.67
N ARG A 118 -5.64 29.28 48.76
CA ARG A 118 -5.76 30.73 48.98
C ARG A 118 -7.22 31.18 49.15
N LYS A 119 -8.14 30.61 48.36
CA LYS A 119 -9.58 30.93 48.46
C LYS A 119 -10.20 30.47 49.79
N ARG A 120 -9.64 29.43 50.43
CA ARG A 120 -10.08 28.97 51.77
C ARG A 120 -9.55 29.81 52.92
N ARG A 121 -8.51 30.62 52.73
CA ARG A 121 -7.98 31.55 53.76
C ARG A 121 -8.57 32.97 53.68
N SER A 122 -9.40 33.24 52.66
CA SER A 122 -10.04 34.55 52.44
C SER A 122 -11.53 34.57 52.78
N ARG A 123 -12.08 33.46 53.27
CA ARG A 123 -13.33 33.39 54.02
C ARG A 123 -12.99 33.07 55.46
#